data_AF-A0A1F2ZWB5-F1
#
_entry.id   AF-A0A1F2ZWB5-F1
#
_cell.length_a   1.000
_cell.length_b   1.000
_cell.length_c   1.000
_cell.angle_alpha   90.00
_cell.angle_beta   90.00
_cell.angle_gamma   90.00
#
_symmetry.space_group_name_H-M   'P 1'
#
loop_
_entity.id
_entity.type
_entity.pdbx_description
1 polymer ?
#
loop_
_entity_poly.entity_id
_entity_poly.type
_entity_poly.pdbx_seq_one_letter_code
_entity_poly.pdbx_strand_id
1 'polypeptide(L)'
;MFFSPPRLHPPVVTTDEHRNLVRDRMKALASRRPKSAAKHVGAGSRISIPLTTVSASVNFDAFIQVQFPNPGGSPFDFQLLVDSGNTCLIVPHADMLNTGLYQFYGSTTEPWGCPAYLLRGPVQIPTLDGSLYEIEDCVFYACYADNPDNPTAGRTANFGVGRVSPWPTVDMPPMVTVQSPLSYDRAYSFTEFMFAPAAAMLPYGVGPLVTDGSLLILNSYMPSGYTRMEIIPNFGLMSVVPTSLKIGNTETGWPGTVLSPIAMVDTGGGPAFLSDPNGYVYQSIWPDTVACPSWTSSDSLPSQNCNCISDRLQIGLAGSGNVGSYSYAIDTSSLPQPVQGLTAVMCQVNGFMMGYQGMNIGGLTMLFNRLLIEYEGMRVGLAPHHAGWPPTIEMSASINQPVAVSPSGVLIGYDAYELDRIVSTTMTISWSDLPAGATLYIQHGGSEGAQVVSWTGPSSSTDASGRLTVQFVIQRLTGAAVPVYISAVGNEYLSLNIQLTATTN
;
A
#
# COMPACT_ATOMS: atom_id res chain seq x y z
N MET A 1 -8.25 0.49 -17.48
CA MET A 1 -7.31 0.82 -16.40
C MET A 1 -7.07 2.29 -16.50
N PHE A 2 -7.39 2.99 -15.43
CA PHE A 2 -7.36 4.44 -15.35
C PHE A 2 -6.19 4.81 -14.47
N PHE A 3 -5.45 5.84 -14.85
CA PHE A 3 -4.35 6.33 -14.06
C PHE A 3 -4.69 7.75 -13.64
N SER A 4 -4.75 8.01 -12.34
CA SER A 4 -5.10 9.32 -11.82
C SER A 4 -3.91 10.28 -11.93
N PRO A 5 -4.01 11.38 -12.68
CA PRO A 5 -3.22 12.58 -12.39
C PRO A 5 -3.78 13.29 -11.15
N PRO A 6 -2.98 14.21 -10.56
CA PRO A 6 -1.55 14.32 -10.68
C PRO A 6 -0.93 13.10 -10.00
N ARG A 7 0.25 12.74 -10.48
CA ARG A 7 1.08 11.76 -9.82
C ARG A 7 2.17 12.50 -9.08
N LEU A 8 2.43 12.11 -7.85
CA LEU A 8 3.53 12.65 -7.05
C LEU A 8 4.85 11.91 -7.33
N HIS A 9 4.85 11.07 -8.37
CA HIS A 9 5.98 10.30 -8.87
C HIS A 9 5.80 9.94 -10.36
N PRO A 10 6.85 9.49 -11.06
CA PRO A 10 6.75 9.05 -12.44
C PRO A 10 5.77 7.89 -12.63
N PRO A 11 5.06 7.81 -13.76
CA PRO A 11 4.16 6.71 -14.05
C PRO A 11 4.90 5.36 -14.14
N VAL A 12 4.40 4.33 -13.46
CA VAL A 12 4.91 2.96 -13.59
C VAL A 12 4.62 2.39 -14.98
N VAL A 13 3.42 2.66 -15.48
CA VAL A 13 2.94 2.18 -16.79
C VAL A 13 3.04 3.30 -17.81
N THR A 14 4.01 3.18 -18.72
CA THR A 14 4.39 4.24 -19.67
C THR A 14 4.00 3.94 -21.12
N THR A 15 3.97 2.66 -21.53
CA THR A 15 3.68 2.26 -22.92
C THR A 15 2.35 1.51 -23.05
N ASP A 16 1.85 1.36 -24.28
CA ASP A 16 0.64 0.57 -24.55
C ASP A 16 0.85 -0.92 -24.27
N GLU A 17 2.05 -1.44 -24.51
CA GLU A 17 2.44 -2.81 -24.16
C GLU A 17 2.38 -3.02 -22.65
N HIS A 18 2.91 -2.06 -21.87
CA HIS A 18 2.78 -2.09 -20.41
C HIS A 18 1.31 -2.07 -20.02
N ARG A 19 0.49 -1.17 -20.59
CA ARG A 19 -0.95 -1.07 -20.29
C ARG A 19 -1.69 -2.37 -20.56
N ASN A 20 -1.40 -3.05 -21.67
CA ASN A 20 -2.05 -4.31 -22.02
C ASN A 20 -1.63 -5.43 -21.08
N LEU A 21 -0.32 -5.60 -20.83
CA LEU A 21 0.19 -6.63 -19.93
C LEU A 21 -0.34 -6.47 -18.50
N VAL A 22 -0.31 -5.24 -17.97
CA VAL A 22 -0.82 -4.98 -16.62
C VAL A 22 -2.33 -5.20 -16.56
N ARG A 23 -3.10 -4.77 -17.58
CA ARG A 23 -4.54 -5.02 -17.67
C ARG A 23 -4.89 -6.51 -17.64
N ASP A 24 -4.20 -7.32 -18.43
CA ASP A 24 -4.46 -8.75 -18.51
C ASP A 24 -4.12 -9.46 -17.19
N ARG A 25 -2.99 -9.10 -16.58
CA ARG A 25 -2.58 -9.62 -15.26
C ARG A 25 -3.52 -9.19 -14.15
N MET A 26 -3.92 -7.92 -14.10
CA MET A 26 -4.89 -7.44 -13.12
C MET A 26 -6.25 -8.11 -13.29
N LYS A 27 -6.72 -8.33 -14.52
CA LYS A 27 -7.94 -9.12 -14.77
C LYS A 27 -7.80 -10.55 -14.24
N ALA A 28 -6.68 -11.20 -14.52
CA ALA A 28 -6.42 -12.55 -14.05
C ALA A 28 -6.40 -12.60 -12.51
N LEU A 29 -5.72 -11.68 -11.83
CA LEU A 29 -5.71 -11.60 -10.37
C LEU A 29 -7.10 -11.29 -9.79
N ALA A 30 -7.81 -10.31 -10.34
CA ALA A 30 -9.17 -9.95 -9.90
C ALA A 30 -10.14 -11.13 -10.05
N SER A 31 -10.00 -11.95 -11.10
CA SER A 31 -10.82 -13.15 -11.29
C SER A 31 -10.58 -14.25 -10.26
N ARG A 32 -9.41 -14.25 -9.59
CA ARG A 32 -9.03 -15.21 -8.52
C ARG A 32 -9.42 -14.75 -7.12
N ARG A 33 -9.74 -13.46 -6.94
CA ARG A 33 -10.17 -12.93 -5.65
C ARG A 33 -11.52 -13.56 -5.29
N PRO A 34 -11.73 -13.97 -4.03
CA PRO A 34 -12.97 -14.64 -3.66
C PRO A 34 -14.19 -13.77 -4.00
N LYS A 35 -15.14 -14.31 -4.76
CA LYS A 35 -16.36 -13.60 -5.21
C LYS A 35 -17.56 -13.77 -4.29
N SER A 36 -17.33 -14.10 -3.02
CA SER A 36 -18.36 -14.49 -2.06
C SER A 36 -19.15 -13.28 -1.52
N ALA A 37 -20.09 -12.76 -2.31
CA ALA A 37 -20.87 -11.55 -2.02
C ALA A 37 -21.96 -11.66 -0.93
N ALA A 38 -22.00 -12.74 -0.12
CA ALA A 38 -23.11 -12.95 0.83
C ALA A 38 -22.79 -12.56 2.29
N LYS A 39 -21.51 -12.46 2.66
CA LYS A 39 -21.11 -12.22 4.04
C LYS A 39 -20.55 -10.81 4.18
N HIS A 40 -21.26 -9.96 4.91
CA HIS A 40 -20.74 -8.67 5.36
C HIS A 40 -19.80 -8.87 6.54
N VAL A 41 -18.80 -7.99 6.64
CA VAL A 41 -17.88 -7.97 7.78
C VAL A 41 -18.64 -7.61 9.06
N GLY A 42 -18.37 -8.32 10.16
CA GLY A 42 -18.93 -7.99 11.47
C GLY A 42 -18.32 -6.71 12.03
N ALA A 43 -19.14 -5.87 12.67
CA ALA A 43 -18.70 -4.59 13.23
C ALA A 43 -17.48 -4.74 14.18
N GLY A 44 -16.51 -3.84 14.03
CA GLY A 44 -15.31 -3.77 14.87
C GLY A 44 -14.25 -4.86 14.63
N SER A 45 -14.50 -5.80 13.70
CA SER A 45 -13.53 -6.84 13.35
C SER A 45 -12.42 -6.28 12.47
N ARG A 46 -11.16 -6.66 12.71
CA ARG A 46 -10.06 -6.27 11.83
C ARG A 46 -10.34 -6.68 10.39
N ILE A 47 -10.25 -5.73 9.46
CA ILE A 47 -10.54 -5.96 8.03
C ILE A 47 -9.23 -5.95 7.26
N SER A 48 -8.97 -7.00 6.50
CA SER A 48 -7.82 -7.06 5.57
C SER A 48 -8.34 -6.93 4.15
N ILE A 49 -7.91 -5.90 3.44
CA ILE A 49 -8.28 -5.63 2.05
C ILE A 49 -7.06 -5.89 1.16
N PRO A 50 -7.16 -6.78 0.15
CA PRO A 50 -6.05 -7.07 -0.73
C PRO A 50 -5.78 -5.92 -1.70
N LEU A 51 -4.51 -5.52 -1.76
CA LEU A 51 -4.00 -4.59 -2.77
C LEU A 51 -3.30 -5.38 -3.88
N THR A 52 -3.43 -4.90 -5.11
CA THR A 52 -2.60 -5.33 -6.23
C THR A 52 -1.57 -4.26 -6.50
N THR A 53 -0.31 -4.63 -6.49
CA THR A 53 0.79 -3.71 -6.79
C THR A 53 1.24 -3.89 -8.23
N VAL A 54 1.53 -2.77 -8.89
CA VAL A 54 2.11 -2.74 -10.22
C VAL A 54 3.42 -1.98 -10.10
N SER A 55 4.50 -2.59 -10.54
CA SER A 55 5.85 -2.07 -10.34
C SER A 55 6.66 -2.13 -11.62
N ALA A 56 7.51 -1.15 -11.85
CA ALA A 56 8.45 -1.15 -12.96
C ALA A 56 9.69 -0.35 -12.54
N SER A 57 10.87 -0.93 -12.77
CA SER A 57 12.13 -0.38 -12.28
C SER A 57 12.05 -0.08 -10.77
N VAL A 58 12.34 1.16 -10.35
CA VAL A 58 12.33 1.61 -8.95
C VAL A 58 10.98 2.10 -8.44
N ASN A 59 9.94 2.12 -9.28
CA ASN A 59 8.64 2.69 -8.92
C ASN A 59 7.57 1.61 -8.77
N PHE A 60 6.60 1.84 -7.89
CA PHE A 60 5.39 1.05 -7.82
C PHE A 60 4.14 1.89 -7.54
N ASP A 61 3.00 1.37 -7.99
CA ASP A 61 1.65 1.85 -7.77
C ASP A 61 0.86 0.73 -7.07
N ALA A 62 -0.09 1.08 -6.21
CA ALA A 62 -0.98 0.12 -5.55
C ALA A 62 -2.43 0.33 -6.00
N PHE A 63 -3.17 -0.75 -6.13
CA PHE A 63 -4.55 -0.73 -6.63
C PHE A 63 -5.48 -1.51 -5.71
N ILE A 64 -6.65 -0.95 -5.51
CA ILE A 64 -7.76 -1.55 -4.76
C ILE A 64 -8.92 -1.83 -5.69
N GLN A 65 -9.61 -2.94 -5.45
CA GLN A 65 -10.88 -3.21 -6.12
C GLN A 65 -12.02 -2.64 -5.30
N VAL A 66 -12.89 -1.90 -5.96
CA VAL A 66 -14.08 -1.31 -5.35
C VAL A 66 -15.28 -1.68 -6.20
N GLN A 67 -16.37 -2.02 -5.52
CA GLN A 67 -17.64 -2.41 -6.11
C GLN A 67 -18.70 -1.37 -5.81
N PHE A 68 -19.47 -1.03 -6.83
CA PHE A 68 -20.62 -0.15 -6.72
C PHE A 68 -21.88 -0.99 -6.92
N PRO A 69 -22.73 -1.12 -5.88
CA PRO A 69 -23.96 -1.91 -5.98
C PRO A 69 -24.83 -1.47 -7.16
N ASN A 70 -25.49 -2.45 -7.78
CA ASN A 70 -26.41 -2.25 -8.89
C ASN A 70 -27.70 -3.05 -8.64
N PRO A 71 -28.85 -2.41 -8.36
CA PRO A 71 -30.09 -3.12 -8.03
C PRO A 71 -30.60 -4.03 -9.14
N GLY A 72 -30.26 -3.73 -10.40
CA GLY A 72 -30.74 -4.43 -11.58
C GLY A 72 -29.78 -5.48 -12.15
N GLY A 73 -28.66 -5.77 -11.49
CA GLY A 73 -27.66 -6.70 -12.05
C GLY A 73 -26.40 -6.86 -11.20
N SER A 74 -25.31 -7.27 -11.85
CA SER A 74 -24.01 -7.38 -11.19
C SER A 74 -23.48 -6.01 -10.76
N PRO A 75 -22.79 -5.91 -9.61
CA PRO A 75 -22.14 -4.68 -9.20
C PRO A 75 -21.08 -4.24 -10.23
N PHE A 76 -20.80 -2.94 -10.26
CA PHE A 76 -19.76 -2.39 -11.12
C PHE A 76 -18.42 -2.43 -10.40
N ASP A 77 -17.47 -3.18 -10.96
CA ASP A 77 -16.11 -3.29 -10.43
C ASP A 77 -15.19 -2.22 -11.03
N PHE A 78 -14.51 -1.47 -10.17
CA PHE A 78 -13.41 -0.58 -10.54
C PHE A 78 -12.12 -0.98 -9.85
N GLN A 79 -11.01 -0.89 -10.59
CA GLN A 79 -9.66 -0.94 -10.03
C GLN A 79 -9.18 0.50 -9.92
N LEU A 80 -8.97 0.96 -8.70
CA LEU A 80 -8.63 2.35 -8.39
C LEU A 80 -7.20 2.42 -7.83
N LEU A 81 -6.45 3.46 -8.21
CA LEU A 81 -5.13 3.72 -7.64
C LEU A 81 -5.30 4.09 -6.16
N VAL A 82 -4.52 3.49 -5.28
CA VAL A 82 -4.49 3.79 -3.85
C VAL A 82 -3.40 4.80 -3.57
N ASP A 83 -3.78 5.91 -2.97
CA ASP A 83 -2.89 7.04 -2.72
C ASP A 83 -3.14 7.59 -1.31
N SER A 84 -2.10 7.64 -0.48
CA SER A 84 -2.16 8.24 0.86
C SER A 84 -1.90 9.75 0.85
N GLY A 85 -1.29 10.30 -0.20
CA GLY A 85 -1.15 11.74 -0.42
C GLY A 85 -2.50 12.39 -0.74
N ASN A 86 -3.45 11.63 -1.29
CA ASN A 86 -4.80 12.06 -1.62
C ASN A 86 -5.86 11.52 -0.63
N THR A 87 -7.02 12.16 -0.58
CA THR A 87 -8.09 11.88 0.36
C THR A 87 -9.45 11.70 -0.29
N CYS A 88 -9.56 11.75 -1.61
CA CYS A 88 -10.85 11.68 -2.28
C CYS A 88 -10.99 10.34 -3.02
N LEU A 89 -12.19 9.74 -2.94
CA LEU A 89 -12.60 8.70 -3.88
C LEU A 89 -13.03 9.39 -5.18
N ILE A 90 -12.43 8.96 -6.30
CA ILE A 90 -12.71 9.46 -7.64
C ILE A 90 -12.92 8.26 -8.56
N VAL A 91 -14.09 8.19 -9.18
CA VAL A 91 -14.53 7.06 -10.01
C VAL A 91 -14.57 7.51 -11.47
N PRO A 92 -13.96 6.76 -12.41
CA PRO A 92 -13.81 7.20 -13.80
C PRO A 92 -15.09 7.11 -14.65
N HIS A 93 -16.18 6.45 -14.23
CA HIS A 93 -17.36 6.27 -15.11
C HIS A 93 -18.68 6.56 -14.40
N ALA A 94 -19.01 7.84 -14.28
CA ALA A 94 -20.28 8.28 -13.72
C ALA A 94 -21.50 7.72 -14.47
N ASP A 95 -21.36 7.49 -15.77
CA ASP A 95 -22.40 6.92 -16.63
C ASP A 95 -22.84 5.51 -16.18
N MET A 96 -21.96 4.75 -15.51
CA MET A 96 -22.27 3.44 -14.97
C MET A 96 -23.05 3.52 -13.65
N LEU A 97 -23.01 4.64 -12.93
CA LEU A 97 -23.58 4.79 -11.59
C LEU A 97 -25.02 5.34 -11.58
N ASN A 98 -25.67 5.45 -12.75
CA ASN A 98 -27.05 5.92 -12.86
C ASN A 98 -28.08 4.83 -12.48
N THR A 99 -27.99 4.31 -11.26
CA THR A 99 -28.77 3.16 -10.77
C THR A 99 -29.87 3.52 -9.78
N GLY A 100 -30.03 4.80 -9.45
CA GLY A 100 -30.98 5.29 -8.43
C GLY A 100 -30.55 5.06 -6.97
N LEU A 101 -29.42 4.36 -6.73
CA LEU A 101 -28.86 4.18 -5.39
C LEU A 101 -28.05 5.39 -4.88
N TYR A 102 -27.61 6.25 -5.79
CA TYR A 102 -26.70 7.35 -5.47
C TYR A 102 -27.45 8.68 -5.46
N GLN A 103 -27.31 9.43 -4.37
CA GLN A 103 -27.79 10.79 -4.27
C GLN A 103 -26.86 11.74 -5.03
N PHE A 104 -27.41 12.50 -5.97
CA PHE A 104 -26.69 13.52 -6.72
C PHE A 104 -26.68 14.86 -5.96
N TYR A 105 -25.49 15.42 -5.75
CA TYR A 105 -25.33 16.75 -5.12
C TYR A 105 -25.07 17.89 -6.10
N GLY A 106 -24.58 17.58 -7.30
CA GLY A 106 -24.25 18.59 -8.29
C GLY A 106 -23.13 18.15 -9.23
N SER A 107 -22.92 18.94 -10.27
CA SER A 107 -21.76 18.84 -11.16
C SER A 107 -20.67 19.79 -10.67
N THR A 108 -19.43 19.33 -10.74
CA THR A 108 -18.23 20.05 -10.26
C THR A 108 -17.02 19.59 -11.07
N THR A 109 -15.86 20.14 -10.75
CA THR A 109 -14.56 19.59 -11.15
C THR A 109 -13.95 18.88 -9.94
N GLU A 110 -13.45 17.66 -10.11
CA GLU A 110 -12.67 17.00 -9.06
C GLU A 110 -11.28 17.65 -8.92
N PRO A 111 -10.56 17.47 -7.79
CA PRO A 111 -9.32 18.21 -7.49
C PRO A 111 -8.25 18.22 -8.58
N TRP A 112 -8.27 17.25 -9.48
CA TRP A 112 -7.30 17.03 -10.54
C TRP A 112 -7.77 17.44 -11.93
N GLY A 113 -8.96 18.05 -12.04
CA GLY A 113 -9.40 18.73 -13.26
C GLY A 113 -10.45 17.98 -14.08
N CYS A 114 -10.78 16.73 -13.74
CA CYS A 114 -11.84 16.02 -14.44
C CYS A 114 -13.24 16.59 -14.12
N PRO A 115 -14.08 16.86 -15.13
CA PRO A 115 -15.49 17.17 -14.89
C PRO A 115 -16.21 15.96 -14.27
N ALA A 116 -16.83 16.16 -13.10
CA ALA A 116 -17.36 15.09 -12.27
C ALA A 116 -18.72 15.44 -11.65
N TYR A 117 -19.53 14.42 -11.39
CA TYR A 117 -20.66 14.52 -10.47
C TYR A 117 -20.18 14.25 -9.05
N LEU A 118 -20.74 14.99 -8.10
CA LEU A 118 -20.60 14.63 -6.70
C LEU A 118 -21.77 13.76 -6.28
N LEU A 119 -21.46 12.55 -5.85
CA LEU A 119 -22.42 11.52 -5.49
C LEU A 119 -22.25 11.12 -4.03
N ARG A 120 -23.34 10.65 -3.41
CA ARG A 120 -23.34 9.99 -2.11
C ARG A 120 -24.06 8.66 -2.21
N GLY A 121 -23.49 7.61 -1.62
CA GLY A 121 -24.13 6.30 -1.56
C GLY A 121 -23.15 5.19 -1.17
N PRO A 122 -23.59 3.93 -1.30
CA PRO A 122 -22.84 2.78 -0.82
C PRO A 122 -21.64 2.47 -1.70
N VAL A 123 -20.54 2.09 -1.05
CA VAL A 123 -19.31 1.61 -1.69
C VAL A 123 -18.90 0.31 -1.02
N GLN A 124 -18.69 -0.74 -1.81
CA GLN A 124 -18.32 -2.07 -1.32
C GLN A 124 -16.87 -2.39 -1.69
N ILE A 125 -16.14 -3.00 -0.77
CA ILE A 125 -14.73 -3.37 -0.93
C ILE A 125 -14.59 -4.86 -0.58
N PRO A 126 -14.19 -5.70 -1.55
CA PRO A 126 -13.89 -7.10 -1.29
C PRO A 126 -12.70 -7.23 -0.33
N THR A 127 -12.83 -8.08 0.67
CA THR A 127 -11.79 -8.35 1.66
C THR A 127 -11.03 -9.63 1.33
N LEU A 128 -9.93 -9.87 2.05
CA LEU A 128 -9.07 -11.02 1.84
C LEU A 128 -9.75 -12.36 2.15
N ASP A 129 -10.68 -12.38 3.11
CA ASP A 129 -11.43 -13.59 3.48
C ASP A 129 -12.66 -13.83 2.60
N GLY A 130 -12.87 -12.97 1.59
CA GLY A 130 -13.98 -13.03 0.65
C GLY A 130 -15.28 -12.41 1.15
N SER A 131 -15.28 -11.77 2.31
CA SER A 131 -16.40 -10.92 2.74
C SER A 131 -16.43 -9.57 2.00
N LEU A 132 -17.54 -8.85 2.14
CA LEU A 132 -17.68 -7.48 1.66
C LEU A 132 -17.66 -6.51 2.84
N TYR A 133 -16.73 -5.56 2.78
CA TYR A 133 -16.74 -4.38 3.63
C TYR A 133 -17.54 -3.29 2.91
N GLU A 134 -18.59 -2.77 3.54
CA GLU A 134 -19.45 -1.75 2.95
C GLU A 134 -19.33 -0.44 3.71
N ILE A 135 -19.15 0.64 2.96
CA ILE A 135 -19.24 2.02 3.43
C ILE A 135 -20.57 2.53 2.90
N GLU A 136 -21.60 2.53 3.75
CA GLU A 136 -23.00 2.76 3.33
C GLU A 136 -23.21 4.14 2.68
N ASP A 137 -22.43 5.13 3.10
CA ASP A 137 -22.77 6.54 2.92
C ASP A 137 -21.58 7.42 2.55
N CYS A 138 -20.81 6.95 1.57
CA CYS A 138 -19.61 7.64 1.10
C CYS A 138 -19.97 8.77 0.14
N VAL A 139 -19.40 9.97 0.33
CA VAL A 139 -19.44 11.05 -0.67
C VAL A 139 -18.17 11.02 -1.52
N PHE A 140 -18.32 11.01 -2.84
CA PHE A 140 -17.22 10.84 -3.79
C PHE A 140 -17.47 11.54 -5.13
N TYR A 141 -16.39 11.73 -5.91
CA TYR A 141 -16.46 12.26 -7.26
C TYR A 141 -16.63 11.13 -8.28
N ALA A 142 -17.49 11.33 -9.27
CA ALA A 142 -17.64 10.43 -10.40
C ALA A 142 -17.44 11.21 -11.71
N CYS A 143 -16.33 10.97 -12.39
CA CYS A 143 -15.97 11.58 -13.66
C CYS A 143 -16.97 11.24 -14.76
N TYR A 144 -17.47 12.24 -15.48
CA TYR A 144 -18.31 12.07 -16.66
C TYR A 144 -17.63 12.47 -17.97
N ALA A 145 -16.45 13.10 -17.91
CA ALA A 145 -15.62 13.46 -19.06
C ALA A 145 -14.14 13.26 -18.74
N ASP A 146 -13.28 13.27 -19.75
CA ASP A 146 -11.82 13.28 -19.55
C ASP A 146 -11.34 14.63 -19.02
N ASN A 147 -10.14 14.67 -18.43
CA ASN A 147 -9.51 15.91 -18.01
C ASN A 147 -9.21 16.81 -19.23
N PRO A 148 -9.76 18.03 -19.32
CA PRO A 148 -9.58 18.92 -20.46
C PRO A 148 -8.13 19.43 -20.60
N ASP A 149 -7.41 19.57 -19.49
CA ASP A 149 -6.02 20.05 -19.45
C ASP A 149 -5.02 18.93 -19.75
N ASN A 150 -5.45 17.67 -19.60
CA ASN A 150 -4.63 16.50 -19.90
C ASN A 150 -5.45 15.35 -20.51
N PRO A 151 -5.94 15.51 -21.76
CA PRO A 151 -6.86 14.54 -22.37
C PRO A 151 -6.21 13.17 -22.62
N THR A 152 -4.88 13.08 -22.64
CA THR A 152 -4.16 11.79 -22.78
C THR A 152 -4.10 11.00 -21.46
N ALA A 153 -4.34 11.66 -20.31
CA ALA A 153 -4.47 10.98 -19.01
C ALA A 153 -5.81 10.28 -18.84
N GLY A 154 -6.82 10.64 -19.64
CA GLY A 154 -8.18 10.12 -19.54
C GLY A 154 -8.89 10.56 -18.25
N ARG A 155 -9.84 9.74 -17.79
CA ARG A 155 -10.59 9.98 -16.56
C ARG A 155 -9.80 9.55 -15.33
N THR A 156 -9.84 10.39 -14.31
CA THR A 156 -9.24 10.19 -12.98
C THR A 156 -9.84 8.96 -12.29
N ALA A 157 -8.99 8.14 -11.65
CA ALA A 157 -9.43 6.98 -10.87
C ALA A 157 -8.55 6.78 -9.63
N ASN A 158 -9.12 7.11 -8.48
CA ASN A 158 -8.36 7.24 -7.25
C ASN A 158 -9.17 6.75 -6.04
N PHE A 159 -8.50 6.08 -5.12
CA PHE A 159 -8.99 5.74 -3.80
C PHE A 159 -8.07 6.40 -2.77
N GLY A 160 -8.43 7.64 -2.38
CA GLY A 160 -7.61 8.46 -1.49
C GLY A 160 -7.70 8.00 -0.04
N VAL A 161 -6.66 7.38 0.49
CA VAL A 161 -6.65 6.85 1.87
C VAL A 161 -6.18 7.89 2.88
N GLY A 162 -5.52 8.95 2.41
CA GLY A 162 -4.94 10.01 3.23
C GLY A 162 -5.97 10.74 4.09
N ARG A 163 -5.45 11.40 5.14
CA ARG A 163 -6.19 12.39 5.91
C ARG A 163 -5.57 13.75 5.65
N VAL A 164 -6.35 14.66 5.08
CA VAL A 164 -6.04 16.08 4.95
C VAL A 164 -7.18 16.84 5.59
N SER A 165 -6.92 18.07 6.04
CA SER A 165 -8.02 18.97 6.41
C SER A 165 -9.01 19.02 5.25
N PRO A 166 -10.32 19.05 5.52
CA PRO A 166 -11.34 18.96 4.48
C PRO A 166 -11.01 19.92 3.34
N TRP A 167 -10.97 19.40 2.11
CA TRP A 167 -10.74 20.23 0.94
C TRP A 167 -11.75 21.38 0.97
N PRO A 168 -11.29 22.65 0.87
CA PRO A 168 -12.22 23.73 0.63
C PRO A 168 -12.86 23.46 -0.74
N THR A 169 -14.11 22.98 -0.74
CA THR A 169 -14.91 22.86 -1.95
C THR A 169 -15.30 24.29 -2.34
N VAL A 170 -14.59 24.83 -3.32
CA VAL A 170 -14.62 26.28 -3.62
C VAL A 170 -15.98 26.74 -4.17
N ASP A 171 -16.85 25.82 -4.63
CA ASP A 171 -18.07 26.16 -5.38
C ASP A 171 -19.32 25.32 -5.02
N MET A 172 -19.39 24.73 -3.82
CA MET A 172 -20.48 23.83 -3.44
C MET A 172 -21.41 24.42 -2.37
N PRO A 173 -22.66 23.91 -2.24
CA PRO A 173 -23.50 24.24 -1.11
C PRO A 173 -22.70 24.04 0.19
N PRO A 174 -22.81 24.95 1.18
CA PRO A 174 -21.90 25.04 2.33
C PRO A 174 -21.95 23.87 3.34
N MET A 175 -22.30 22.65 2.94
CA MET A 175 -22.56 21.51 3.84
C MET A 175 -22.02 20.15 3.38
N VAL A 176 -21.40 20.00 2.21
CA VAL A 176 -20.87 18.69 1.76
C VAL A 176 -19.34 18.69 1.76
N THR A 177 -18.78 17.92 2.70
CA THR A 177 -17.33 17.71 2.83
C THR A 177 -16.94 16.38 2.22
N VAL A 178 -16.07 16.40 1.21
CA VAL A 178 -15.43 15.19 0.68
C VAL A 178 -14.22 14.87 1.55
N GLN A 179 -14.18 13.65 2.06
CA GLN A 179 -13.07 13.10 2.86
C GLN A 179 -12.71 11.69 2.35
N SER A 180 -11.71 11.07 2.97
CA SER A 180 -11.30 9.70 2.61
C SER A 180 -12.49 8.75 2.71
N PRO A 181 -12.73 7.87 1.72
CA PRO A 181 -13.81 6.88 1.77
C PRO A 181 -13.80 6.10 3.09
N LEU A 182 -12.62 5.70 3.57
CA LEU A 182 -12.50 4.92 4.80
C LEU A 182 -12.84 5.72 6.07
N SER A 183 -12.77 7.05 6.01
CA SER A 183 -13.11 7.91 7.16
C SER A 183 -14.60 8.14 7.38
N TYR A 184 -15.47 7.66 6.47
CA TYR A 184 -16.92 7.67 6.68
C TYR A 184 -17.39 6.59 7.66
N ASP A 185 -16.65 5.49 7.78
CA ASP A 185 -16.95 4.46 8.79
C ASP A 185 -16.15 4.71 10.08
N ARG A 186 -16.85 5.21 11.11
CA ARG A 186 -16.25 5.50 12.42
C ARG A 186 -15.97 4.24 13.24
N ALA A 187 -16.39 3.06 12.82
CA ALA A 187 -15.98 1.81 13.46
C ALA A 187 -14.50 1.50 13.22
N TYR A 188 -13.87 2.12 12.21
CA TYR A 188 -12.47 1.91 11.83
C TYR A 188 -11.71 3.23 11.73
N SER A 189 -11.32 3.79 12.87
CA SER A 189 -10.58 5.07 12.92
C SER A 189 -9.12 4.98 12.44
N PHE A 190 -8.62 3.77 12.16
CA PHE A 190 -7.23 3.50 11.84
C PHE A 190 -7.06 2.62 10.59
N THR A 191 -6.25 3.08 9.64
CA THR A 191 -5.91 2.34 8.42
C THR A 191 -4.40 2.11 8.33
N GLU A 192 -3.97 0.87 8.17
CA GLU A 192 -2.57 0.47 8.04
C GLU A 192 -2.27 0.01 6.61
N PHE A 193 -1.21 0.54 6.01
CA PHE A 193 -0.63 0.01 4.78
C PHE A 193 0.44 -1.02 5.13
N MET A 194 0.31 -2.19 4.53
CA MET A 194 1.24 -3.30 4.65
C MET A 194 1.65 -3.77 3.26
N PHE A 195 2.72 -3.19 2.75
CA PHE A 195 3.28 -3.62 1.46
C PHE A 195 3.99 -4.97 1.58
N ALA A 196 3.91 -5.75 0.51
CA ALA A 196 4.67 -6.98 0.39
C ALA A 196 6.18 -6.69 0.35
N PRO A 197 7.03 -7.68 0.68
CA PRO A 197 8.48 -7.48 0.64
C PRO A 197 8.95 -7.00 -0.75
N ALA A 198 9.98 -6.14 -0.76
CA ALA A 198 10.54 -5.56 -2.00
C ALA A 198 10.91 -6.63 -3.04
N ALA A 199 11.41 -7.80 -2.60
CA ALA A 199 11.74 -8.94 -3.47
C ALA A 199 10.54 -9.52 -4.22
N ALA A 200 9.33 -9.41 -3.67
CA ALA A 200 8.10 -9.83 -4.32
C ALA A 200 7.47 -8.70 -5.15
N MET A 201 7.66 -7.45 -4.73
CA MET A 201 7.02 -6.29 -5.37
C MET A 201 7.80 -5.67 -6.51
N LEU A 202 9.10 -5.92 -6.66
CA LEU A 202 9.95 -5.19 -7.63
C LEU A 202 10.53 -6.17 -8.66
N PRO A 203 10.41 -5.89 -9.96
CA PRO A 203 10.78 -6.84 -11.01
C PRO A 203 12.30 -6.98 -11.14
N TYR A 204 12.77 -8.21 -11.36
CA TYR A 204 14.14 -8.49 -11.83
C TYR A 204 14.40 -8.08 -13.30
N GLY A 205 13.36 -7.69 -14.04
CA GLY A 205 13.43 -7.44 -15.49
C GLY A 205 12.92 -6.07 -15.93
N VAL A 206 12.88 -5.88 -17.25
CA VAL A 206 12.60 -4.58 -17.92
C VAL A 206 11.11 -4.24 -17.95
N GLY A 207 10.21 -5.22 -17.78
CA GLY A 207 8.77 -5.04 -17.87
C GLY A 207 8.07 -4.86 -16.52
N PRO A 208 6.82 -4.34 -16.52
CA PRO A 208 6.07 -4.19 -15.29
C PRO A 208 5.72 -5.55 -14.68
N LEU A 209 5.90 -5.66 -13.38
CA LEU A 209 5.43 -6.78 -12.56
C LEU A 209 4.10 -6.39 -11.91
N VAL A 210 3.20 -7.37 -11.79
CA VAL A 210 1.90 -7.21 -11.15
C VAL A 210 1.80 -8.32 -10.11
N THR A 211 1.65 -7.94 -8.85
CA THR A 211 1.61 -8.90 -7.73
C THR A 211 0.44 -8.61 -6.79
N ASP A 212 -0.02 -9.66 -6.13
CA ASP A 212 -0.82 -9.61 -4.92
C ASP A 212 0.06 -9.90 -3.69
N GLY A 213 -0.42 -9.53 -2.51
CA GLY A 213 0.29 -9.76 -1.24
C GLY A 213 0.46 -8.51 -0.39
N SER A 214 0.27 -7.32 -0.97
CA SER A 214 0.12 -6.09 -0.20
C SER A 214 -1.30 -5.98 0.35
N LEU A 215 -1.45 -5.36 1.51
CA LEU A 215 -2.72 -5.24 2.22
C LEU A 215 -2.95 -3.81 2.68
N LEU A 216 -4.23 -3.44 2.70
CA LEU A 216 -4.75 -2.33 3.47
C LEU A 216 -5.56 -2.90 4.63
N ILE A 217 -5.23 -2.51 5.85
CA ILE A 217 -5.83 -3.10 7.05
C ILE A 217 -6.59 -2.05 7.84
N LEU A 218 -7.86 -2.32 8.11
CA LEU A 218 -8.72 -1.44 8.90
C LEU A 218 -8.79 -1.96 10.33
N ASN A 219 -8.49 -1.09 11.29
CA ASN A 219 -8.48 -1.40 12.71
C ASN A 219 -9.45 -0.48 13.45
N SER A 220 -10.22 -1.06 14.36
CA SER A 220 -11.14 -0.33 15.26
C SER A 220 -10.42 0.32 16.44
N TYR A 221 -9.18 -0.10 16.72
CA TYR A 221 -8.32 0.42 17.76
C TYR A 221 -6.91 0.69 17.24
N MET A 222 -6.20 1.60 17.91
CA MET A 222 -4.83 1.98 17.56
C MET A 222 -3.90 0.75 17.67
N PRO A 223 -3.26 0.31 16.58
CA PRO A 223 -2.23 -0.72 16.65
C PRO A 223 -0.99 -0.19 17.38
N SER A 224 -0.31 -1.07 18.13
CA SER A 224 0.91 -0.73 18.85
C SER A 224 2.12 -0.56 17.93
N GLY A 225 3.18 0.09 18.43
CA GLY A 225 4.49 0.15 17.76
C GLY A 225 4.68 1.32 16.78
N TYR A 226 3.68 2.20 16.66
CA TYR A 226 3.74 3.38 15.78
C TYR A 226 4.21 4.62 16.53
N THR A 227 5.17 5.34 15.92
CA THR A 227 5.44 6.73 16.30
C THR A 227 4.52 7.63 15.50
N ARG A 228 3.72 8.44 16.20
CA ARG A 228 2.70 9.30 15.59
C ARG A 228 3.26 10.69 15.32
N MET A 229 2.94 11.23 14.16
CA MET A 229 3.26 12.58 13.69
C MET A 229 1.95 13.32 13.41
N GLU A 230 1.91 14.61 13.73
CA GLU A 230 0.77 15.45 13.37
C GLU A 230 0.81 15.71 11.85
N ILE A 231 -0.35 15.57 11.21
CA ILE A 231 -0.49 15.97 9.81
C ILE A 231 -0.58 17.51 9.78
N ILE A 232 0.16 18.13 8.86
CA ILE A 232 0.14 19.58 8.67
C ILE A 232 -1.29 19.99 8.26
N PRO A 233 -1.98 20.82 9.06
CA PRO A 233 -3.36 21.19 8.79
C PRO A 233 -3.46 22.12 7.57
N ASN A 234 -4.64 22.11 6.94
CA ASN A 234 -4.97 22.95 5.78
C ASN A 234 -4.00 22.78 4.58
N PHE A 235 -3.43 21.59 4.45
CA PHE A 235 -2.55 21.23 3.36
C PHE A 235 -3.23 20.24 2.44
N GLY A 236 -3.16 20.45 1.12
CA GLY A 236 -3.85 19.61 0.13
C GLY A 236 -3.26 18.21 -0.06
N LEU A 237 -2.17 17.89 0.65
CA LEU A 237 -1.48 16.61 0.58
C LEU A 237 -1.16 16.14 2.00
N MET A 238 -1.28 14.84 2.27
CA MET A 238 -0.96 14.33 3.61
C MET A 238 0.55 14.50 3.88
N SER A 239 0.89 15.42 4.78
CA SER A 239 2.28 15.83 5.00
C SER A 239 2.58 16.01 6.48
N VAL A 240 3.83 15.75 6.87
CA VAL A 240 4.35 15.94 8.23
C VAL A 240 5.54 16.88 8.23
N VAL A 241 5.97 17.30 9.42
CA VAL A 241 7.12 18.20 9.57
C VAL A 241 8.43 17.39 9.60
N PRO A 242 9.33 17.57 8.62
CA PRO A 242 10.67 17.00 8.69
C PRO A 242 11.53 17.77 9.70
N THR A 243 12.46 17.07 10.35
CA THR A 243 13.38 17.64 11.33
C THR A 243 14.83 17.56 10.91
N SER A 244 15.19 16.58 10.08
CA SER A 244 16.57 16.37 9.63
C SER A 244 16.65 15.49 8.40
N LEU A 245 17.77 15.62 7.68
CA LEU A 245 18.15 14.75 6.58
C LEU A 245 19.66 14.50 6.63
N LYS A 246 20.05 13.22 6.58
CA LYS A 246 21.43 12.80 6.33
C LYS A 246 21.52 12.04 5.01
N ILE A 247 22.66 12.22 4.34
CA ILE A 247 23.07 11.43 3.18
C ILE A 247 24.36 10.71 3.57
N GLY A 248 24.31 9.38 3.56
CA GLY A 248 25.36 8.54 4.12
C GLY A 248 25.57 8.84 5.61
N ASN A 249 26.76 9.33 5.94
CA ASN A 249 27.11 9.77 7.30
C ASN A 249 27.11 11.30 7.48
N THR A 250 26.72 12.05 6.44
CA THR A 250 26.78 13.52 6.43
C THR A 250 25.42 14.10 6.80
N GLU A 251 25.35 14.85 7.90
CA GLU A 251 24.19 15.69 8.21
C GLU A 251 24.12 16.83 7.20
N THR A 252 22.93 17.02 6.61
CA THR A 252 22.70 18.12 5.67
C THR A 252 22.24 19.38 6.39
N GLY A 253 22.15 20.50 5.66
CA GLY A 253 21.52 21.72 6.17
C GLY A 253 19.98 21.72 6.09
N TRP A 254 19.35 20.70 5.50
CA TRP A 254 17.91 20.63 5.30
C TRP A 254 17.20 20.06 6.55
N PRO A 255 16.02 20.58 6.96
CA PRO A 255 15.18 21.55 6.25
C PRO A 255 15.58 23.03 6.40
N GLY A 256 16.53 23.36 7.27
CA GLY A 256 17.13 24.70 7.37
C GLY A 256 16.11 25.82 7.54
N THR A 257 16.24 26.89 6.74
CA THR A 257 15.33 28.05 6.73
C THR A 257 14.27 27.98 5.61
N VAL A 258 13.95 26.78 5.11
CA VAL A 258 12.85 26.61 4.15
C VAL A 258 11.54 27.07 4.80
N LEU A 259 10.72 27.82 4.05
CA LEU A 259 9.45 28.32 4.57
C LEU A 259 8.43 27.16 4.57
N SER A 260 8.11 26.66 5.76
CA SER A 260 7.19 25.51 5.97
C SER A 260 7.65 24.24 5.24
N PRO A 261 8.79 23.64 5.65
CA PRO A 261 9.26 22.41 5.04
C PRO A 261 8.26 21.29 5.29
N ILE A 262 7.99 20.51 4.25
CA ILE A 262 7.09 19.36 4.33
C ILE A 262 7.83 18.06 4.04
N ALA A 263 7.37 16.98 4.66
CA ALA A 263 7.61 15.62 4.23
C ALA A 263 6.25 15.02 3.85
N MET A 264 5.99 14.94 2.55
CA MET A 264 4.76 14.41 1.99
C MET A 264 4.78 12.88 2.06
N VAL A 265 3.72 12.30 2.60
CA VAL A 265 3.58 10.85 2.80
C VAL A 265 2.68 10.29 1.70
N ASP A 266 3.32 9.70 0.70
CA ASP A 266 2.68 9.11 -0.47
C ASP A 266 2.99 7.60 -0.56
N THR A 267 1.98 6.76 -0.66
CA THR A 267 2.16 5.30 -0.70
C THR A 267 2.64 4.78 -2.04
N GLY A 268 2.55 5.58 -3.10
CA GLY A 268 3.08 5.27 -4.43
C GLY A 268 4.48 5.86 -4.65
N GLY A 269 5.19 5.33 -5.64
CA GLY A 269 6.40 5.95 -6.18
C GLY A 269 7.67 5.12 -6.00
N GLY A 270 8.80 5.82 -5.99
CA GLY A 270 10.14 5.22 -5.96
C GLY A 270 11.08 5.99 -5.04
N PRO A 271 12.19 6.57 -5.55
CA PRO A 271 13.13 7.31 -4.71
C PRO A 271 12.48 8.53 -4.05
N ALA A 272 13.12 9.06 -3.01
CA ALA A 272 12.68 10.31 -2.40
C ALA A 272 12.86 11.47 -3.41
N PHE A 273 11.86 12.34 -3.52
CA PHE A 273 11.91 13.53 -4.37
C PHE A 273 12.03 14.77 -3.49
N LEU A 274 13.06 15.59 -3.67
CA LEU A 274 13.31 16.78 -2.86
C LEU A 274 13.30 18.04 -3.72
N SER A 275 12.48 19.02 -3.33
CA SER A 275 12.58 20.43 -3.73
C SER A 275 13.32 21.20 -2.64
N ASP A 276 14.53 21.64 -2.94
CA ASP A 276 15.44 22.36 -2.04
C ASP A 276 15.81 23.74 -2.62
N PRO A 277 14.92 24.74 -2.53
CA PRO A 277 15.14 26.05 -3.18
C PRO A 277 16.34 26.82 -2.60
N ASN A 278 16.76 26.49 -1.37
CA ASN A 278 17.85 27.17 -0.67
C ASN A 278 19.23 26.53 -0.94
N GLY A 279 19.27 25.38 -1.60
CA GLY A 279 20.53 24.74 -2.00
C GLY A 279 21.28 24.05 -0.86
N TYR A 280 20.61 23.65 0.21
CA TYR A 280 21.25 22.91 1.31
C TYR A 280 21.79 21.54 0.88
N VAL A 281 21.21 20.94 -0.16
CA VAL A 281 21.44 19.56 -0.57
C VAL A 281 21.77 19.47 -2.07
N TYR A 282 20.96 20.06 -2.95
CA TYR A 282 21.09 19.81 -4.40
C TYR A 282 22.39 20.39 -4.99
N GLN A 283 22.91 21.49 -4.42
CA GLN A 283 24.15 22.14 -4.85
C GLN A 283 25.42 21.43 -4.33
N SER A 284 25.27 20.50 -3.39
CA SER A 284 26.41 19.79 -2.80
C SER A 284 26.96 18.73 -3.75
N ILE A 285 28.26 18.46 -3.63
CA ILE A 285 28.90 17.34 -4.35
C ILE A 285 28.79 16.10 -3.47
N TRP A 286 28.10 15.08 -3.96
CA TRP A 286 27.91 13.80 -3.27
C TRP A 286 28.81 12.71 -3.88
N PRO A 287 29.49 11.88 -3.07
CA PRO A 287 30.39 10.85 -3.58
C PRO A 287 29.66 9.82 -4.44
N ASP A 288 28.43 9.46 -4.06
CA ASP A 288 27.61 8.44 -4.74
C ASP A 288 26.58 9.07 -5.69
N THR A 289 27.02 10.05 -6.47
CA THR A 289 26.20 10.68 -7.51
C THR A 289 25.93 9.69 -8.63
N VAL A 290 24.68 9.62 -9.09
CA VAL A 290 24.23 8.79 -10.20
C VAL A 290 23.52 9.64 -11.26
N ALA A 291 23.31 9.07 -12.46
CA ALA A 291 22.56 9.73 -13.50
C ALA A 291 21.11 9.97 -13.07
N CYS A 292 20.62 11.20 -13.21
CA CYS A 292 19.23 11.51 -12.95
C CYS A 292 18.32 10.87 -14.00
N PRO A 293 17.11 10.41 -13.61
CA PRO A 293 16.13 9.91 -14.55
C PRO A 293 15.75 10.93 -15.63
N SER A 294 15.44 10.46 -16.84
CA SER A 294 15.13 11.33 -17.99
C SER A 294 13.92 12.25 -17.81
N TRP A 295 12.98 11.90 -16.92
CA TRP A 295 11.83 12.75 -16.62
C TRP A 295 12.25 14.05 -15.92
N THR A 296 13.41 14.11 -15.27
CA THR A 296 13.92 15.34 -14.61
C THR A 296 14.16 16.47 -15.61
N SER A 297 14.38 16.12 -16.88
CA SER A 297 14.55 17.06 -17.98
C SER A 297 13.30 17.18 -18.89
N SER A 298 12.14 16.68 -18.47
CA SER A 298 10.93 16.74 -19.29
C SER A 298 10.21 18.09 -19.20
N ASP A 299 9.66 18.54 -20.33
CA ASP A 299 8.97 19.85 -20.42
C ASP A 299 7.59 19.86 -19.73
N SER A 300 6.98 18.69 -19.48
CA SER A 300 5.63 18.59 -18.91
C SER A 300 5.59 18.78 -17.38
N LEU A 301 6.69 18.52 -16.68
CA LEU A 301 6.86 18.74 -15.24
C LEU A 301 8.32 19.16 -14.97
N PRO A 302 8.70 20.40 -15.35
CA PRO A 302 10.10 20.79 -15.40
C PRO A 302 10.70 20.79 -13.99
N SER A 303 11.65 19.87 -13.77
CA SER A 303 12.53 19.93 -12.62
C SER A 303 13.76 20.77 -12.97
N GLN A 304 14.32 21.46 -11.99
CA GLN A 304 15.42 22.41 -12.21
C GLN A 304 16.61 22.06 -11.34
N ASN A 305 17.80 22.02 -11.96
CA ASN A 305 19.08 21.83 -11.28
C ASN A 305 19.05 20.61 -10.35
N CYS A 306 18.88 19.42 -10.93
CA CYS A 306 18.78 18.18 -10.18
C CYS A 306 20.14 17.51 -9.96
N ASN A 307 20.28 16.91 -8.79
CA ASN A 307 21.33 16.01 -8.40
C ASN A 307 20.68 14.70 -7.87
N CYS A 308 21.26 13.56 -8.22
CA CYS A 308 20.69 12.25 -7.91
C CYS A 308 21.75 11.37 -7.27
N ILE A 309 21.35 10.62 -6.24
CA ILE A 309 22.29 9.81 -5.45
C ILE A 309 21.78 8.39 -5.22
N SER A 310 22.71 7.46 -5.02
CA SER A 310 22.43 6.09 -4.59
C SER A 310 22.75 5.80 -3.13
N ASP A 311 23.28 6.79 -2.39
CA ASP A 311 23.65 6.61 -0.97
C ASP A 311 22.42 6.43 -0.06
N ARG A 312 22.67 5.96 1.16
CA ARG A 312 21.69 5.80 2.23
C ARG A 312 21.15 7.16 2.66
N LEU A 313 19.83 7.29 2.72
CA LEU A 313 19.18 8.45 3.35
C LEU A 313 18.84 8.13 4.79
N GLN A 314 19.01 9.10 5.69
CA GLN A 314 18.36 9.08 7.01
C GLN A 314 17.45 10.29 7.13
N ILE A 315 16.17 10.07 7.38
CA ILE A 315 15.16 11.11 7.47
C ILE A 315 14.67 11.18 8.91
N GLY A 316 14.54 12.40 9.44
CA GLY A 316 13.94 12.68 10.74
C GLY A 316 12.61 13.41 10.58
N LEU A 317 11.60 13.02 11.36
CA LEU A 317 10.24 13.56 11.34
C LEU A 317 9.79 13.93 12.76
N ALA A 318 9.06 15.03 12.89
CA ALA A 318 8.60 15.53 14.19
C ALA A 318 7.48 14.64 14.76
N GLY A 319 7.66 14.17 15.99
CA GLY A 319 6.61 13.46 16.72
C GLY A 319 5.44 14.37 17.09
N SER A 320 4.29 13.76 17.36
CA SER A 320 3.09 14.44 17.87
C SER A 320 3.16 14.67 19.38
N GLY A 321 2.73 15.85 19.84
CA GLY A 321 2.72 16.22 21.25
C GLY A 321 4.11 16.15 21.90
N ASN A 322 4.23 15.40 23.01
CA ASN A 322 5.50 15.20 23.73
C ASN A 322 6.27 13.94 23.27
N VAL A 323 5.86 13.31 22.18
CA VAL A 323 6.56 12.14 21.63
C VAL A 323 7.81 12.61 20.88
N GLY A 324 8.94 11.93 21.09
CA GLY A 324 10.19 12.24 20.38
C GLY A 324 10.06 12.11 18.85
N SER A 325 11.03 12.66 18.12
CA SER A 325 11.10 12.54 16.66
C SER A 325 11.21 11.07 16.21
N TYR A 326 10.58 10.73 15.10
CA TYR A 326 10.82 9.45 14.41
C TYR A 326 11.96 9.61 13.41
N SER A 327 12.87 8.64 13.34
CA SER A 327 13.88 8.62 12.28
C SER A 327 14.03 7.22 11.72
N TYR A 328 14.19 7.15 10.40
CA TYR A 328 14.41 5.91 9.67
C TYR A 328 15.43 6.15 8.57
N ALA A 329 15.89 5.06 7.96
CA ALA A 329 16.79 5.12 6.83
C ALA A 329 16.23 4.38 5.62
N ILE A 330 16.56 4.89 4.43
CA ILE A 330 16.35 4.23 3.15
C ILE A 330 17.72 3.79 2.67
N ASP A 331 17.92 2.49 2.56
CA ASP A 331 19.16 1.91 2.06
C ASP A 331 18.84 0.96 0.90
N THR A 332 18.98 1.47 -0.32
CA THR A 332 18.63 0.70 -1.51
C THR A 332 19.55 -0.50 -1.71
N SER A 333 20.75 -0.54 -1.13
CA SER A 333 21.67 -1.70 -1.24
C SER A 333 21.10 -2.99 -0.64
N SER A 334 20.15 -2.85 0.29
CA SER A 334 19.43 -3.97 0.91
C SER A 334 18.23 -4.48 0.08
N LEU A 335 17.86 -3.76 -0.99
CA LEU A 335 16.74 -4.10 -1.86
C LEU A 335 17.20 -4.98 -3.04
N PRO A 336 16.29 -5.63 -3.78
CA PRO A 336 16.64 -6.38 -4.99
C PRO A 336 17.48 -5.53 -5.95
N GLN A 337 18.48 -6.14 -6.60
CA GLN A 337 19.40 -5.49 -7.53
C GLN A 337 18.77 -4.47 -8.52
N PRO A 338 17.60 -4.73 -9.13
CA PRO A 338 16.98 -3.83 -10.11
C PRO A 338 16.56 -2.46 -9.55
N VAL A 339 16.42 -2.35 -8.24
CA VAL A 339 16.01 -1.10 -7.58
C VAL A 339 17.13 -0.45 -6.78
N GLN A 340 18.31 -1.05 -6.82
CA GLN A 340 19.53 -0.45 -6.30
C GLN A 340 19.97 0.68 -7.22
N GLY A 341 20.68 1.67 -6.66
CA GLY A 341 21.35 2.68 -7.46
C GLY A 341 20.60 3.99 -7.66
N LEU A 342 19.41 4.18 -7.05
CA LEU A 342 18.78 5.49 -6.95
C LEU A 342 17.94 5.58 -5.67
N THR A 343 18.40 6.39 -4.72
CA THR A 343 17.72 6.60 -3.43
C THR A 343 17.03 7.95 -3.36
N ALA A 344 17.61 9.00 -3.98
CA ALA A 344 17.07 10.35 -3.94
C ALA A 344 17.25 11.11 -5.27
N VAL A 345 16.26 11.93 -5.62
CA VAL A 345 16.33 12.94 -6.67
C VAL A 345 16.10 14.31 -6.04
N MET A 346 17.13 15.13 -5.99
CA MET A 346 17.19 16.38 -5.22
C MET A 346 17.38 17.52 -6.19
N CYS A 347 16.44 18.45 -6.26
CA CYS A 347 16.45 19.53 -7.24
C CYS A 347 16.24 20.87 -6.53
N GLN A 348 16.64 21.97 -7.18
CA GLN A 348 16.22 23.29 -6.74
C GLN A 348 14.69 23.39 -6.74
N VAL A 349 14.08 22.91 -7.82
CA VAL A 349 12.63 22.72 -7.97
C VAL A 349 12.43 21.32 -8.53
N ASN A 350 11.70 20.47 -7.83
CA ASN A 350 11.31 19.15 -8.32
C ASN A 350 9.86 19.20 -8.82
N GLY A 351 9.63 18.80 -10.08
CA GLY A 351 8.31 18.86 -10.71
C GLY A 351 7.25 18.02 -9.98
N PHE A 352 7.65 16.91 -9.35
CA PHE A 352 6.74 16.06 -8.57
C PHE A 352 6.39 16.60 -7.19
N MET A 353 7.07 17.64 -6.73
CA MET A 353 6.67 18.37 -5.53
C MET A 353 5.58 19.41 -5.80
N MET A 354 5.12 19.57 -7.04
CA MET A 354 3.98 20.45 -7.39
C MET A 354 4.11 21.88 -6.86
N GLY A 355 5.33 22.43 -6.84
CA GLY A 355 5.62 23.77 -6.33
C GLY A 355 5.81 23.86 -4.81
N TYR A 356 5.60 22.76 -4.07
CA TYR A 356 5.90 22.71 -2.65
C TYR A 356 7.40 22.60 -2.37
N GLN A 357 7.82 23.18 -1.24
CA GLN A 357 9.20 23.16 -0.76
C GLN A 357 9.33 22.08 0.31
N GLY A 358 10.02 20.99 -0.01
CA GLY A 358 10.07 19.84 0.88
C GLY A 358 10.40 18.56 0.13
N MET A 359 10.09 17.44 0.77
CA MET A 359 10.41 16.11 0.28
C MET A 359 9.14 15.27 0.13
N ASN A 360 8.97 14.59 -1.00
CA ASN A 360 8.10 13.42 -1.08
C ASN A 360 8.89 12.24 -0.55
N ILE A 361 8.47 11.75 0.61
CA ILE A 361 9.05 10.60 1.28
C ILE A 361 8.25 9.32 1.00
N GLY A 362 7.50 9.30 -0.10
CA GLY A 362 6.72 8.15 -0.53
C GLY A 362 7.52 7.04 -1.19
N GLY A 363 6.81 6.03 -1.73
CA GLY A 363 7.42 4.93 -2.49
C GLY A 363 8.34 4.05 -1.66
N LEU A 364 9.66 4.17 -1.86
CA LEU A 364 10.66 3.32 -1.20
C LEU A 364 10.57 3.37 0.32
N THR A 365 10.23 4.51 0.93
CA THR A 365 10.03 4.59 2.40
C THR A 365 9.03 3.55 2.89
N MET A 366 7.99 3.27 2.12
CA MET A 366 6.93 2.33 2.49
C MET A 366 7.38 0.87 2.39
N LEU A 367 8.55 0.59 1.80
CA LEU A 367 9.19 -0.73 1.85
C LEU A 367 10.01 -0.92 3.13
N PHE A 368 10.41 0.17 3.79
CA PHE A 368 11.17 0.16 5.05
C PHE A 368 10.32 0.50 6.27
N ASN A 369 9.12 1.06 6.08
CA ASN A 369 8.19 1.41 7.14
C ASN A 369 6.78 0.94 6.83
N ARG A 370 6.07 0.52 7.87
CA ARG A 370 4.61 0.45 7.83
C ARG A 370 4.05 1.85 8.05
N LEU A 371 2.94 2.13 7.38
CA LEU A 371 2.23 3.41 7.47
C LEU A 371 0.87 3.18 8.13
N LEU A 372 0.54 4.03 9.09
CA LEU A 372 -0.77 4.08 9.74
C LEU A 372 -1.39 5.47 9.55
N ILE A 373 -2.68 5.53 9.27
CA ILE A 373 -3.44 6.79 9.21
C ILE A 373 -4.50 6.75 10.33
N GLU A 374 -4.49 7.77 11.19
CA GLU A 374 -5.46 8.00 12.26
C GLU A 374 -6.40 9.13 11.84
N TYR A 375 -7.62 8.78 11.40
CA TYR A 375 -8.54 9.75 10.80
C TYR A 375 -9.06 10.80 11.79
N GLU A 376 -9.47 10.36 12.98
CA GLU A 376 -10.05 11.25 13.99
C GLU A 376 -9.00 12.20 14.60
N GLY A 377 -7.81 11.67 14.87
CA GLY A 377 -6.70 12.44 15.43
C GLY A 377 -5.96 13.32 14.42
N MET A 378 -6.21 13.17 13.12
CA MET A 378 -5.44 13.81 12.04
C MET A 378 -3.93 13.56 12.16
N ARG A 379 -3.58 12.30 12.41
CA ARG A 379 -2.19 11.87 12.57
C ARG A 379 -1.82 10.79 11.60
N VAL A 380 -0.53 10.69 11.35
CA VAL A 380 0.08 9.58 10.63
C VAL A 380 1.06 8.87 11.54
N GLY A 381 1.09 7.55 11.51
CA GLY A 381 2.02 6.72 12.24
C GLY A 381 3.03 6.09 11.31
N LEU A 382 4.30 6.07 11.70
CA LEU A 382 5.30 5.21 11.08
C LEU A 382 5.87 4.25 12.10
N ALA A 383 6.11 3.03 11.65
CA ALA A 383 6.82 2.00 12.38
C ALA A 383 7.79 1.32 11.42
N PRO A 384 8.97 0.87 11.87
CA PRO A 384 9.87 0.13 10.99
C PRO A 384 9.15 -1.12 10.47
N HIS A 385 9.37 -1.44 9.19
CA HIS A 385 9.23 -2.82 8.75
C HIS A 385 10.30 -3.58 9.54
N HIS A 386 9.89 -4.32 10.57
CA HIS A 386 10.82 -5.21 11.25
C HIS A 386 11.46 -6.10 10.17
N ALA A 387 12.78 -6.31 10.25
CA ALA A 387 13.51 -7.26 9.40
C ALA A 387 12.96 -8.72 9.46
N GLY A 388 11.92 -8.93 10.26
CA GLY A 388 11.12 -10.13 10.36
C GLY A 388 9.71 -10.00 9.81
N TRP A 389 9.47 -9.22 8.76
CA TRP A 389 8.43 -9.67 7.84
C TRP A 389 8.90 -11.02 7.29
N PRO A 390 8.11 -12.07 7.49
CA PRO A 390 8.50 -13.38 7.05
C PRO A 390 8.61 -13.33 5.52
N PRO A 391 9.67 -13.91 4.95
CA PRO A 391 9.73 -14.08 3.51
C PRO A 391 8.40 -14.64 2.99
N THR A 392 7.90 -14.14 1.87
CA THR A 392 7.06 -14.97 1.02
C THR A 392 7.94 -16.13 0.61
N ILE A 393 7.86 -17.23 1.34
CA ILE A 393 8.67 -18.41 1.05
C ILE A 393 8.00 -19.10 -0.12
N GLU A 394 8.47 -18.83 -1.34
CA GLU A 394 8.13 -19.65 -2.51
C GLU A 394 8.73 -21.04 -2.30
N MET A 395 7.87 -22.03 -2.08
CA MET A 395 8.34 -23.38 -1.79
C MET A 395 8.73 -24.12 -3.08
N SER A 396 10.02 -24.49 -3.20
CA SER A 396 10.47 -25.54 -4.13
C SER A 396 11.26 -26.60 -3.35
N ALA A 397 10.54 -27.60 -2.83
CA ALA A 397 11.04 -28.66 -1.92
C ALA A 397 11.59 -28.16 -0.56
N SER A 398 11.72 -29.09 0.40
CA SER A 398 11.99 -28.90 1.83
C SER A 398 12.78 -27.64 2.20
N ILE A 399 12.22 -26.80 3.08
CA ILE A 399 12.84 -25.56 3.53
C ILE A 399 13.26 -25.70 4.99
N ASN A 400 14.49 -25.27 5.29
CA ASN A 400 14.98 -25.18 6.66
C ASN A 400 15.50 -23.77 6.87
N GLN A 401 14.59 -22.82 7.08
CA GLN A 401 14.92 -21.42 7.30
C GLN A 401 14.23 -20.93 8.57
N PRO A 402 14.94 -20.22 9.47
CA PRO A 402 14.33 -19.55 10.61
C PRO A 402 13.46 -18.38 10.13
N VAL A 403 12.22 -18.32 10.62
CA VAL A 403 11.25 -17.29 10.25
C VAL A 403 10.71 -16.59 11.49
N ALA A 404 10.90 -15.27 11.56
CA ALA A 404 10.31 -14.44 12.62
C ALA A 404 8.80 -14.22 12.36
N VAL A 405 7.98 -14.29 13.42
CA VAL A 405 6.52 -14.25 13.34
C VAL A 405 5.99 -13.05 14.10
N SER A 406 5.48 -12.05 13.38
CA SER A 406 4.81 -10.92 14.03
C SER A 406 3.44 -11.31 14.61
N PRO A 407 2.81 -10.49 15.46
CA PRO A 407 1.40 -10.65 15.84
C PRO A 407 0.44 -10.67 14.63
N SER A 408 0.86 -10.07 13.51
CA SER A 408 0.18 -10.10 12.21
C SER A 408 0.51 -11.32 11.36
N GLY A 409 1.19 -12.32 11.94
CA GLY A 409 1.47 -13.64 11.38
C GLY A 409 2.50 -13.72 10.24
N VAL A 410 2.63 -14.93 9.70
CA VAL A 410 3.47 -15.36 8.58
C VAL A 410 2.58 -15.92 7.50
N LEU A 411 2.70 -15.40 6.27
CA LEU A 411 2.09 -16.00 5.09
C LEU A 411 3.13 -16.91 4.41
N ILE A 412 2.86 -18.21 4.34
CA ILE A 412 3.69 -19.17 3.60
C ILE A 412 2.94 -19.55 2.32
N GLY A 413 3.57 -19.35 1.16
CA GLY A 413 2.99 -19.68 -0.15
C GLY A 413 3.65 -20.90 -0.77
N TYR A 414 2.92 -22.00 -0.97
CA TYR A 414 3.44 -23.19 -1.66
C TYR A 414 3.19 -23.11 -3.17
N ASP A 415 4.24 -23.18 -4.00
CA ASP A 415 4.10 -23.32 -5.46
C ASP A 415 4.39 -24.78 -5.89
N ALA A 416 3.48 -25.35 -6.67
CA ALA A 416 3.63 -26.68 -7.26
C ALA A 416 2.88 -26.72 -8.59
N TYR A 417 3.59 -27.21 -9.60
CA TYR A 417 3.31 -27.01 -11.02
C TYR A 417 2.18 -27.88 -11.61
N GLU A 418 1.51 -28.73 -10.82
CA GLU A 418 0.50 -29.68 -11.36
C GLU A 418 -0.93 -29.29 -10.97
N LEU A 419 -1.71 -28.89 -11.98
CA LEU A 419 -3.15 -28.58 -11.89
C LEU A 419 -4.00 -29.87 -11.81
N ASP A 420 -5.20 -29.78 -11.22
CA ASP A 420 -6.23 -30.84 -11.17
C ASP A 420 -5.85 -32.13 -10.41
N ARG A 421 -4.81 -32.09 -9.58
CA ARG A 421 -4.48 -33.19 -8.66
C ARG A 421 -4.88 -32.87 -7.23
N ILE A 422 -5.36 -33.91 -6.52
CA ILE A 422 -5.46 -33.90 -5.07
C ILE A 422 -4.04 -34.14 -4.54
N VAL A 423 -3.49 -33.11 -3.94
CA VAL A 423 -2.14 -33.09 -3.40
C VAL A 423 -2.24 -33.16 -1.88
N SER A 424 -1.67 -34.21 -1.30
CA SER A 424 -1.53 -34.30 0.15
C SER A 424 -0.20 -33.69 0.55
N THR A 425 -0.25 -32.63 1.34
CA THR A 425 0.94 -32.00 1.89
C THR A 425 0.95 -32.22 3.40
N THR A 426 2.05 -32.81 3.88
CA THR A 426 2.34 -32.87 5.30
C THR A 426 3.27 -31.72 5.62
N MET A 427 2.84 -30.79 6.46
CA MET A 427 3.68 -29.70 6.94
C MET A 427 4.01 -29.94 8.41
N THR A 428 5.30 -30.06 8.69
CA THR A 428 5.84 -29.99 10.05
C THR A 428 6.27 -28.56 10.32
N ILE A 429 5.70 -27.98 11.37
CA ILE A 429 6.07 -26.69 11.94
C ILE A 429 6.69 -26.98 13.30
N SER A 430 7.94 -26.60 13.51
CA SER A 430 8.56 -26.65 14.85
C SER A 430 9.03 -25.27 15.26
N TRP A 431 8.96 -24.98 16.55
CA TRP A 431 9.39 -23.70 17.12
C TRP A 431 10.18 -23.92 18.42
N SER A 432 11.07 -22.98 18.69
CA SER A 432 11.69 -22.79 19.99
C SER A 432 11.29 -21.42 20.56
N ASP A 433 11.26 -21.33 21.89
CA ASP A 433 11.22 -20.07 22.64
C ASP A 433 9.90 -19.26 22.53
N LEU A 434 8.74 -19.94 22.49
CA LEU A 434 7.42 -19.29 22.62
C LEU A 434 7.26 -18.73 24.04
N PRO A 435 7.01 -17.42 24.23
CA PRO A 435 6.92 -16.85 25.57
C PRO A 435 5.71 -17.34 26.38
N ALA A 436 5.85 -17.31 27.70
CA ALA A 436 4.78 -17.70 28.60
C ALA A 436 3.50 -16.89 28.34
N GLY A 437 2.40 -17.59 28.04
CA GLY A 437 1.10 -16.99 27.73
C GLY A 437 0.88 -16.63 26.26
N ALA A 438 1.88 -16.82 25.39
CA ALA A 438 1.69 -16.69 23.95
C ALA A 438 1.07 -17.97 23.36
N THR A 439 0.17 -17.80 22.39
CA THR A 439 -0.43 -18.91 21.64
C THR A 439 -0.04 -18.83 20.18
N LEU A 440 0.55 -19.89 19.65
CA LEU A 440 0.79 -20.05 18.22
C LEU A 440 -0.51 -20.54 17.56
N TYR A 441 -1.02 -19.83 16.55
CA TYR A 441 -2.16 -20.21 15.73
C TYR A 441 -1.71 -20.54 14.31
N ILE A 442 -2.26 -21.61 13.75
CA ILE A 442 -2.06 -21.97 12.35
C ILE A 442 -3.43 -21.96 11.68
N GLN A 443 -3.58 -21.09 10.70
CA GLN A 443 -4.79 -20.94 9.89
C GLN A 443 -4.43 -21.13 8.42
N HIS A 444 -5.29 -21.76 7.65
CA HIS A 444 -5.17 -21.76 6.19
C HIS A 444 -6.09 -20.68 5.61
N GLY A 445 -5.64 -19.97 4.59
CA GLY A 445 -6.53 -19.22 3.72
C GLY A 445 -6.93 -20.13 2.56
N GLY A 446 -8.22 -20.46 2.45
CA GLY A 446 -8.72 -21.01 1.18
C GLY A 446 -8.64 -19.93 0.12
N SER A 447 -8.04 -20.23 -1.04
CA SER A 447 -8.09 -19.37 -2.22
C SER A 447 -8.92 -20.07 -3.30
N GLU A 448 -9.65 -19.30 -4.11
CA GLU A 448 -10.42 -19.88 -5.21
C GLU A 448 -9.44 -20.45 -6.24
N GLY A 449 -9.34 -21.78 -6.30
CA GLY A 449 -8.26 -22.47 -7.01
C GLY A 449 -7.49 -23.51 -6.18
N ALA A 450 -7.68 -23.53 -4.86
CA ALA A 450 -7.14 -24.56 -3.97
C ALA A 450 -8.12 -24.80 -2.80
N GLN A 451 -8.81 -25.94 -2.83
CA GLN A 451 -9.72 -26.34 -1.75
C GLN A 451 -8.98 -27.19 -0.74
N VAL A 452 -8.99 -26.80 0.54
CA VAL A 452 -8.60 -27.71 1.63
C VAL A 452 -9.69 -28.76 1.78
N VAL A 453 -9.42 -29.96 1.29
CA VAL A 453 -10.31 -31.13 1.33
C VAL A 453 -10.36 -31.72 2.73
N SER A 454 -9.24 -31.71 3.45
CA SER A 454 -9.18 -32.09 4.86
C SER A 454 -8.00 -31.44 5.55
N TRP A 455 -8.16 -31.19 6.85
CA TRP A 455 -7.14 -30.71 7.76
C TRP A 455 -7.08 -31.63 8.98
N THR A 456 -5.90 -32.16 9.31
CA THR A 456 -5.68 -32.98 10.50
C THR A 456 -4.46 -32.49 11.26
N GLY A 457 -4.64 -32.22 12.56
CA GLY A 457 -3.60 -31.74 13.46
C GLY A 457 -4.09 -30.58 14.34
N PRO A 458 -3.34 -30.22 15.41
CA PRO A 458 -3.72 -29.12 16.29
C PRO A 458 -3.60 -27.78 15.55
N SER A 459 -4.59 -26.91 15.71
CA SER A 459 -4.60 -25.55 15.13
C SER A 459 -3.90 -24.50 15.99
N SER A 460 -3.46 -24.89 17.20
CA SER A 460 -2.68 -24.05 18.09
C SER A 460 -1.82 -24.83 19.08
N SER A 461 -0.84 -24.16 19.68
CA SER A 461 -0.11 -24.62 20.87
C SER A 461 0.34 -23.43 21.72
N THR A 462 0.43 -23.66 23.02
CA THR A 462 0.92 -22.71 24.04
C THR A 462 2.27 -23.14 24.62
N ASP A 463 2.87 -24.22 24.10
CA ASP A 463 4.11 -24.77 24.66
C ASP A 463 5.31 -23.90 24.29
N ALA A 464 6.20 -23.67 25.25
CA ALA A 464 7.40 -22.85 25.08
C ALA A 464 8.31 -23.35 23.94
N SER A 465 8.25 -24.64 23.63
CA SER A 465 8.85 -25.24 22.45
C SER A 465 7.97 -26.38 22.01
N GLY A 466 7.82 -26.59 20.70
CA GLY A 466 6.93 -27.64 20.24
C GLY A 466 7.08 -27.94 18.76
N ARG A 467 6.34 -28.97 18.37
CA ARG A 467 6.24 -29.43 16.99
C ARG A 467 4.79 -29.74 16.70
N LEU A 468 4.25 -29.07 15.69
CA LEU A 468 2.95 -29.35 15.12
C LEU A 468 3.16 -29.98 13.76
N THR A 469 2.62 -31.18 13.59
CA THR A 469 2.46 -31.78 12.28
C THR A 469 1.03 -31.56 11.86
N VAL A 470 0.84 -30.77 10.81
CA VAL A 470 -0.46 -30.56 10.18
C VAL A 470 -0.43 -31.26 8.83
N GLN A 471 -1.45 -32.06 8.58
CA GLN A 471 -1.71 -32.62 7.27
C GLN A 471 -2.86 -31.85 6.66
N PHE A 472 -2.65 -31.39 5.43
CA PHE A 472 -3.70 -30.84 4.64
C PHE A 472 -3.72 -31.50 3.26
N VAL A 473 -4.93 -31.91 2.87
CA VAL A 473 -5.20 -32.40 1.53
C VAL A 473 -5.75 -31.22 0.76
N ILE A 474 -5.06 -30.81 -0.29
CA ILE A 474 -5.50 -29.72 -1.16
C ILE A 474 -5.93 -30.31 -2.49
N GLN A 475 -7.13 -29.97 -2.95
CA GLN A 475 -7.50 -30.12 -4.34
C GLN A 475 -7.17 -28.82 -5.06
N ARG A 476 -6.15 -28.83 -5.92
CA ARG A 476 -5.77 -27.67 -6.73
C ARG A 476 -6.59 -27.66 -8.00
N LEU A 477 -7.34 -26.59 -8.19
CA LEU A 477 -8.08 -26.27 -9.42
C LEU A 477 -7.32 -25.22 -10.26
N THR A 478 -6.32 -24.52 -9.68
CA THR A 478 -5.45 -23.54 -10.36
C THR A 478 -4.02 -23.54 -9.77
N GLY A 479 -3.08 -22.79 -10.37
CA GLY A 479 -1.70 -22.62 -9.90
C GLY A 479 -1.54 -21.63 -8.75
N ALA A 480 -2.59 -21.42 -7.95
CA ALA A 480 -2.55 -20.51 -6.82
C ALA A 480 -1.76 -21.12 -5.65
N ALA A 481 -0.95 -20.29 -4.99
CA ALA A 481 -0.37 -20.65 -3.71
C ALA A 481 -1.48 -20.83 -2.65
N VAL A 482 -1.30 -21.79 -1.75
CA VAL A 482 -2.14 -21.90 -0.55
C VAL A 482 -1.47 -21.11 0.56
N PRO A 483 -2.05 -19.99 1.00
CA PRO A 483 -1.51 -19.24 2.11
C PRO A 483 -1.73 -20.02 3.41
N VAL A 484 -0.65 -20.40 4.07
CA VAL A 484 -0.70 -20.79 5.49
C VAL A 484 -0.32 -19.59 6.32
N TYR A 485 -1.22 -19.18 7.19
CA TYR A 485 -1.07 -18.09 8.13
C TYR A 485 -0.65 -18.63 9.50
N ILE A 486 0.55 -18.31 9.97
CA ILE A 486 1.01 -18.64 11.32
C ILE A 486 1.06 -17.35 12.13
N SER A 487 0.33 -17.23 13.23
CA SER A 487 0.42 -16.05 14.12
C SER A 487 0.73 -16.45 15.55
N ALA A 488 1.36 -15.55 16.30
CA ALA A 488 1.54 -15.71 17.74
C ALA A 488 0.84 -14.54 18.44
N VAL A 489 -0.10 -14.84 19.34
CA VAL A 489 -0.85 -13.81 20.06
C VAL A 489 -0.24 -13.60 21.45
N GLY A 490 0.19 -12.37 21.73
CA GLY A 490 0.74 -11.88 23.00
C GLY A 490 0.78 -10.34 23.02
N ASN A 491 1.13 -9.73 24.17
CA ASN A 491 1.15 -8.27 24.33
C ASN A 491 2.37 -7.56 23.67
N GLU A 492 3.28 -8.31 23.04
CA GLU A 492 4.54 -7.81 22.49
C GLU A 492 4.91 -8.52 21.17
N TYR A 493 5.86 -7.95 20.41
CA TYR A 493 6.41 -8.58 19.19
C TYR A 493 7.25 -9.81 19.55
N LEU A 494 7.03 -10.92 18.84
CA LEU A 494 7.67 -12.21 19.13
C LEU A 494 8.65 -12.62 18.02
N SER A 495 9.92 -12.76 18.35
CA SER A 495 10.88 -13.45 17.47
C SER A 495 10.77 -14.95 17.73
N LEU A 496 10.25 -15.69 16.75
CA LEU A 496 10.21 -17.15 16.79
C LEU A 496 11.20 -17.72 15.79
N ASN A 497 11.79 -18.87 16.11
CA ASN A 497 12.52 -19.67 15.14
C ASN A 497 11.58 -20.76 14.65
N ILE A 498 10.93 -20.55 13.50
CA ILE A 498 10.10 -21.58 12.89
C ILE A 498 10.90 -22.38 11.87
N GLN A 499 10.83 -23.70 11.94
CA GLN A 499 11.30 -24.61 10.89
C GLN A 499 10.10 -25.25 10.18
N LEU A 500 10.10 -25.20 8.84
CA LEU A 500 8.97 -25.60 8.00
C LEU A 500 9.36 -26.70 7.03
N THR A 501 9.06 -27.95 7.36
CA THR A 501 9.23 -29.05 6.40
C THR A 501 7.89 -29.38 5.78
N ALA A 502 7.73 -29.11 4.48
CA ALA A 502 6.61 -29.62 3.72
C ALA A 502 7.06 -30.79 2.84
N THR A 503 6.32 -31.90 2.93
CA THR A 503 6.46 -33.04 2.03
C THR A 503 5.16 -33.22 1.29
N THR A 504 5.27 -33.30 -0.03
CA THR A 504 4.14 -33.46 -0.95
C THR A 504 4.24 -34.82 -1.61
N ASN A 505 3.12 -35.56 -1.65
CA ASN A 505 3.04 -36.89 -2.28
C ASN A 505 2.77 -36.81 -3.78
#